data_AF-A0A817DTU5-F1
#
_entry.id   AF-A0A817DTU5-F1
#
_cell.length_a   1.000
_cell.length_b   1.000
_cell.length_c   1.000
_cell.angle_alpha   90.00
_cell.angle_beta   90.00
_cell.angle_gamma   90.00
#
_symmetry.space_group_name_H-M   'P 1'
#
loop_
_entity.id
_entity.type
_entity.pdbx_description
1 polymer ?
#
loop_
_entity_poly.entity_id
_entity_poly.type
_entity_poly.pdbx_seq_one_letter_code
_entity_poly.pdbx_strand_id
1 'polypeptide(L)'
;MNLASRPFAEMKEESHFQEGDEVLFMPGSAFAVEAIELNEKSQLYTIKLKLCDDDEIQKGFHKKNIFKGDRDTVRELFNHMGTSTLVHECSNLDQLYNHMIKLFSFDKLIEFDYLKAMGSIYFKNKNFQLSIHYFERCLALSQTIVHSEEKDIAELYCSIAESHYRLRNYNQTINFYHKALNLNSLPSSKVIMPHSYLGFSYLTRADWSNVDDISSAKYHLQQVLYIDLENEILGDGKIIDIYQALGDINEYQNDPNSALDYYTQALELCESNQWTDDSNEFKEKIQAIKSHITESEQCKT
;
A
#
# COMPACT_ATOMS: atom_id res chain seq x y z
N MET A 1 -29.65 -0.57 4.87
CA MET A 1 -30.26 0.72 4.49
C MET A 1 -31.13 0.48 3.27
N ASN A 2 -32.35 1.00 3.23
CA ASN A 2 -33.18 0.98 2.02
C ASN A 2 -32.47 1.85 0.98
N LEU A 3 -32.06 1.29 -0.17
CA LEU A 3 -31.16 1.94 -1.14
C LEU A 3 -31.88 2.99 -2.02
N ALA A 4 -33.16 3.26 -1.78
CA ALA A 4 -33.97 4.30 -2.42
C ALA A 4 -33.56 5.76 -2.09
N SER A 5 -32.50 5.99 -1.33
CA SER A 5 -32.01 7.33 -0.98
C SER A 5 -30.51 7.48 -1.26
N ARG A 6 -30.10 7.43 -2.53
CA ARG A 6 -28.81 8.02 -2.91
C ARG A 6 -29.00 9.55 -2.95
N PRO A 7 -28.30 10.33 -2.12
CA PRO A 7 -28.45 11.78 -2.13
C PRO A 7 -28.04 12.33 -3.49
N PHE A 8 -28.94 13.08 -4.11
CA PHE A 8 -28.59 14.00 -5.18
C PHE A 8 -28.65 15.41 -4.59
N ALA A 9 -27.78 16.29 -5.04
CA ALA A 9 -27.81 17.70 -4.67
C ALA A 9 -28.16 18.52 -5.90
N GLU A 10 -29.21 19.32 -5.82
CA GLU A 10 -29.43 20.40 -6.77
C GLU A 10 -28.39 21.48 -6.50
N MET A 11 -27.56 21.78 -7.49
CA MET A 11 -26.44 22.71 -7.34
C MET A 11 -26.76 24.10 -7.86
N LYS A 12 -28.04 24.44 -8.08
CA LYS A 12 -28.42 25.74 -8.68
C LYS A 12 -27.83 26.94 -7.95
N GLU A 13 -27.70 26.87 -6.63
CA GLU A 13 -27.17 27.96 -5.79
C GLU A 13 -25.63 28.04 -5.78
N GLU A 14 -24.94 26.96 -6.15
CA GLU A 14 -23.47 26.82 -6.10
C GLU A 14 -22.85 26.63 -7.51
N SER A 15 -23.70 26.60 -8.55
CA SER A 15 -23.31 26.42 -9.95
C SER A 15 -22.52 27.61 -10.45
N HIS A 16 -21.42 27.34 -11.15
CA HIS A 16 -20.65 28.37 -11.84
C HIS A 16 -21.39 28.94 -13.05
N PHE A 17 -22.33 28.18 -13.62
CA PHE A 17 -23.12 28.58 -14.77
C PHE A 17 -24.46 29.19 -14.33
N GLN A 18 -24.77 30.38 -14.86
CA GLN A 18 -25.98 31.15 -14.48
C GLN A 18 -27.26 30.66 -15.16
N GLU A 19 -27.17 29.77 -16.16
CA GLU A 19 -28.32 29.16 -16.82
C GLU A 19 -28.17 27.64 -16.86
N GLY A 20 -29.13 26.93 -16.27
CA GLY A 20 -29.18 25.47 -16.22
C GLY A 20 -29.51 24.93 -14.83
N ASP A 21 -30.10 23.72 -14.79
CA ASP A 21 -30.37 22.99 -13.54
C ASP A 21 -29.28 21.92 -13.38
N GLU A 22 -28.24 22.23 -12.60
CA GLU A 22 -27.17 21.29 -12.31
C GLU A 22 -27.57 20.34 -11.17
N VAL A 23 -27.39 19.04 -11.37
CA VAL A 23 -27.67 18.01 -10.36
C VAL A 23 -26.42 17.14 -10.19
N LEU A 24 -25.94 17.06 -8.94
CA LEU A 24 -24.82 16.20 -8.58
C LEU A 24 -25.32 14.79 -8.24
N PHE A 25 -24.77 13.78 -8.92
CA PHE A 25 -25.07 12.38 -8.66
C PHE A 25 -23.96 11.70 -7.87
N MET A 26 -24.32 10.85 -6.89
CA MET A 26 -23.34 10.01 -6.22
C MET A 26 -22.82 8.89 -7.13
N PRO A 27 -21.54 8.48 -6.98
CA PRO A 27 -21.00 7.29 -7.64
C PRO A 27 -21.88 6.05 -7.46
N GLY A 28 -22.13 5.35 -8.57
CA GLY A 28 -22.95 4.13 -8.63
C GLY A 28 -24.46 4.34 -8.79
N SER A 29 -24.94 5.57 -8.97
CA SER A 29 -26.34 5.84 -9.34
C SER A 29 -26.62 5.28 -10.75
N ALA A 30 -27.78 4.63 -10.94
CA ALA A 30 -28.17 4.03 -12.21
C ALA A 30 -29.44 4.69 -12.75
N PHE A 31 -29.41 5.05 -14.04
CA PHE A 31 -30.52 5.71 -14.72
C PHE A 31 -30.98 4.92 -15.94
N ALA A 32 -32.29 4.81 -16.11
CA ALA A 32 -32.90 4.37 -17.35
C ALA A 32 -32.95 5.56 -18.32
N VAL A 33 -32.45 5.37 -19.54
CA VAL A 33 -32.63 6.34 -20.62
C VAL A 33 -34.03 6.14 -21.19
N GLU A 34 -34.91 7.11 -20.97
CA GLU A 34 -36.29 7.05 -21.45
C GLU A 34 -36.42 7.58 -22.89
N ALA A 35 -35.65 8.64 -23.21
CA ALA A 35 -35.64 9.22 -24.54
C ALA A 35 -34.32 9.93 -24.82
N ILE A 36 -33.96 9.96 -26.10
CA ILE A 36 -32.87 10.78 -26.65
C ILE A 36 -33.46 11.57 -27.81
N GLU A 37 -33.46 12.89 -27.70
CA GLU A 37 -34.05 13.80 -28.68
C GLU A 37 -32.96 14.73 -29.22
N LEU A 38 -32.76 14.76 -30.54
CA LEU A 38 -31.85 15.72 -31.18
C LEU A 38 -32.61 16.99 -31.51
N ASN A 39 -32.18 18.11 -30.96
CA ASN A 39 -32.65 19.41 -31.39
C ASN A 39 -31.87 19.85 -32.61
N GLU A 40 -32.42 19.62 -33.81
CA GLU A 40 -31.76 19.89 -35.10
C GLU A 40 -31.30 21.35 -35.28
N LYS A 41 -31.92 22.31 -34.59
CA LYS A 41 -31.56 23.73 -34.67
C LYS A 41 -30.33 24.09 -33.84
N SER A 42 -30.16 23.45 -32.68
CA SER A 42 -29.02 23.68 -31.78
C SER A 42 -27.95 22.60 -31.90
N GLN A 43 -28.24 21.51 -32.61
CA GLN A 43 -27.41 20.30 -32.69
C GLN A 43 -27.13 19.69 -31.31
N LEU A 44 -27.99 19.94 -30.33
CA LEU A 44 -27.87 19.41 -28.97
C LEU A 44 -28.79 18.21 -28.78
N TYR A 45 -28.30 17.20 -28.06
CA TYR A 45 -29.09 16.08 -27.61
C TYR A 45 -29.69 16.36 -26.23
N THR A 46 -31.00 16.19 -26.10
CA THR A 46 -31.68 16.14 -24.81
C THR A 46 -31.92 14.68 -24.45
N ILE A 47 -31.35 14.26 -23.32
CA ILE A 47 -31.50 12.90 -22.80
C ILE A 47 -32.40 12.94 -21.58
N LYS A 48 -33.53 12.23 -21.64
CA LYS A 48 -34.44 12.05 -20.49
C LYS A 48 -34.00 10.83 -19.70
N LEU A 49 -33.62 11.06 -18.45
CA LEU A 49 -33.12 10.04 -17.53
C LEU A 49 -34.12 9.84 -16.38
N LYS A 50 -34.44 8.59 -16.07
CA LYS A 50 -35.20 8.19 -14.88
C LYS A 50 -34.28 7.43 -13.94
N LEU A 51 -34.18 7.86 -12.68
CA LEU A 51 -33.42 7.12 -11.67
C LEU A 51 -34.11 5.76 -11.42
N CYS A 52 -33.35 4.67 -11.57
CA CYS A 52 -33.88 3.33 -11.36
C CYS A 52 -34.01 3.01 -9.86
N ASP A 53 -35.04 2.27 -9.49
CA ASP A 53 -35.16 1.68 -8.15
C ASP A 53 -34.35 0.38 -8.01
N ASP A 54 -34.18 -0.10 -6.78
CA ASP A 54 -33.36 -1.26 -6.46
C ASP A 54 -33.82 -2.54 -7.17
N ASP A 55 -35.12 -2.69 -7.38
CA ASP A 55 -35.71 -3.87 -8.03
C ASP A 55 -35.50 -3.83 -9.56
N GLU A 56 -35.62 -2.66 -10.19
CA GLU A 56 -35.34 -2.44 -11.61
C GLU A 56 -33.86 -2.67 -11.92
N ILE A 57 -32.97 -2.20 -11.04
CA ILE A 57 -31.53 -2.42 -11.13
C ILE A 57 -31.21 -3.93 -11.07
N GLN A 58 -31.74 -4.65 -10.08
CA GLN A 58 -31.53 -6.10 -9.95
C GLN A 58 -32.07 -6.90 -11.15
N LYS A 59 -33.26 -6.54 -11.66
CA LYS A 59 -33.84 -7.17 -12.86
C LYS A 59 -33.05 -6.86 -14.12
N GLY A 60 -32.50 -5.66 -14.24
CA GLY A 60 -31.59 -5.26 -15.31
C GLY A 60 -30.32 -6.11 -15.30
N PHE A 61 -29.67 -6.26 -14.14
CA PHE A 61 -28.44 -7.04 -13.99
C PHE A 61 -28.59 -8.53 -14.36
N HIS A 62 -29.79 -9.10 -14.28
CA HIS A 62 -30.05 -10.47 -14.76
C HIS A 62 -29.97 -10.62 -16.29
N LYS A 63 -30.03 -9.53 -17.06
CA LYS A 63 -29.67 -9.56 -18.48
C LYS A 63 -28.15 -9.43 -18.59
N LYS A 64 -27.49 -10.55 -18.90
CA LYS A 64 -26.04 -10.79 -19.07
C LYS A 64 -25.22 -9.77 -19.89
N ASN A 65 -25.78 -8.68 -20.42
CA ASN A 65 -25.16 -7.82 -21.42
C ASN A 65 -25.13 -6.31 -21.08
N ILE A 66 -25.28 -5.89 -19.81
CA ILE A 66 -25.43 -4.45 -19.50
C ILE A 66 -24.10 -3.69 -19.29
N PHE A 67 -23.00 -4.35 -18.95
CA PHE A 67 -21.69 -3.69 -18.96
C PHE A 67 -20.96 -3.97 -20.29
N LYS A 68 -20.99 -2.98 -21.19
CA LYS A 68 -19.98 -2.77 -22.23
C LYS A 68 -18.80 -1.94 -21.69
N GLY A 69 -18.55 -1.98 -20.38
CA GLY A 69 -17.28 -1.50 -19.84
C GLY A 69 -16.22 -2.50 -20.27
N ASP A 70 -15.15 -2.03 -20.89
CA ASP A 70 -14.01 -2.91 -21.10
C ASP A 70 -13.42 -3.33 -19.74
N ARG A 71 -12.45 -4.24 -19.80
CA ARG A 71 -11.72 -4.70 -18.62
C ARG A 71 -11.17 -3.54 -17.77
N ASP A 72 -10.73 -2.46 -18.42
CA ASP A 72 -10.15 -1.31 -17.75
C ASP A 72 -11.20 -0.55 -16.92
N THR A 73 -12.43 -0.46 -17.42
CA THR A 73 -13.55 0.15 -16.68
C THR A 73 -13.85 -0.59 -15.37
N VAL A 74 -13.86 -1.93 -15.42
CA VAL A 74 -14.09 -2.77 -14.22
C VAL A 74 -12.93 -2.66 -13.24
N ARG A 75 -11.70 -2.63 -13.75
CA ARG A 75 -10.47 -2.46 -12.96
C ARG A 75 -10.41 -1.09 -12.28
N GLU A 76 -10.73 -0.03 -13.00
CA GLU A 76 -10.82 1.34 -12.46
C GLU A 76 -11.87 1.42 -11.36
N LEU A 77 -13.05 0.83 -11.57
CA LEU A 77 -14.09 0.77 -10.55
C LEU A 77 -13.56 0.10 -9.26
N PHE A 78 -12.86 -1.04 -9.39
CA PHE A 78 -12.27 -1.73 -8.25
C PHE A 78 -11.17 -0.92 -7.55
N ASN A 79 -10.33 -0.23 -8.32
CA ASN A 79 -9.30 0.65 -7.77
C ASN A 79 -9.91 1.87 -7.04
N HIS A 80 -10.94 2.49 -7.61
CA HIS A 80 -11.67 3.59 -6.99
C HIS A 80 -12.41 3.14 -5.72
N MET A 81 -13.06 1.98 -5.73
CA MET A 81 -13.71 1.44 -4.53
C MET A 81 -12.70 1.08 -3.44
N GLY A 82 -11.55 0.50 -3.80
CA GLY A 82 -10.45 0.18 -2.87
C GLY A 82 -9.65 1.39 -2.37
N THR A 83 -9.83 2.57 -2.97
CA THR A 83 -9.23 3.83 -2.53
C THR A 83 -10.22 4.75 -1.82
N SER A 84 -11.53 4.57 -2.04
CA SER A 84 -12.57 5.36 -1.39
C SER A 84 -12.63 5.09 0.12
N THR A 85 -12.80 6.17 0.89
CA THR A 85 -12.88 6.21 2.35
C THR A 85 -14.13 5.53 2.94
N LEU A 86 -14.97 4.89 2.11
CA LEU A 86 -16.19 4.17 2.51
C LEU A 86 -15.91 2.74 3.03
N VAL A 87 -14.74 2.56 3.63
CA VAL A 87 -14.25 1.38 4.35
C VAL A 87 -15.19 0.90 5.47
N HIS A 88 -16.09 1.76 5.95
CA HIS A 88 -16.94 1.47 7.11
C HIS A 88 -18.05 0.44 6.87
N GLU A 89 -18.32 0.03 5.63
CA GLU A 89 -19.31 -1.01 5.32
C GLU A 89 -18.71 -2.15 4.46
N CYS A 90 -17.68 -2.83 4.98
CA CYS A 90 -17.07 -4.00 4.33
C CYS A 90 -18.11 -5.06 3.88
N SER A 91 -19.24 -5.19 4.59
CA SER A 91 -20.30 -6.15 4.25
C SER A 91 -20.98 -5.86 2.91
N ASN A 92 -21.10 -4.59 2.52
CA ASN A 92 -21.75 -4.20 1.26
C ASN A 92 -20.77 -4.31 0.08
N LEU A 93 -19.48 -4.03 0.32
CA LEU A 93 -18.42 -4.22 -0.67
C LEU A 93 -18.26 -5.70 -1.04
N ASP A 94 -18.09 -6.61 -0.08
CA ASP A 94 -17.97 -8.04 -0.38
C ASP A 94 -19.19 -8.57 -1.15
N GLN A 95 -20.39 -8.10 -0.85
CA GLN A 95 -21.60 -8.48 -1.60
C GLN A 95 -21.60 -7.92 -3.03
N LEU A 96 -21.27 -6.64 -3.21
CA LEU A 96 -21.18 -5.99 -4.52
C LEU A 96 -20.15 -6.67 -5.41
N TYR A 97 -18.97 -6.96 -4.87
CA TYR A 97 -17.92 -7.64 -5.61
C TYR A 97 -18.25 -9.10 -5.89
N ASN A 98 -18.83 -9.85 -4.94
CA ASN A 98 -19.31 -11.21 -5.22
C ASN A 98 -20.40 -11.23 -6.29
N HIS A 99 -21.24 -10.19 -6.34
CA HIS A 99 -22.21 -10.01 -7.42
C HIS A 99 -21.50 -9.73 -8.76
N MET A 100 -20.51 -8.84 -8.77
CA MET A 100 -19.67 -8.56 -9.95
C MET A 100 -18.97 -9.83 -10.45
N ILE A 101 -18.32 -10.62 -9.59
CA ILE A 101 -17.66 -11.88 -9.99
C ILE A 101 -18.67 -12.88 -10.58
N LYS A 102 -19.87 -12.99 -10.01
CA LYS A 102 -20.94 -13.83 -10.59
C LYS A 102 -21.36 -13.33 -11.98
N LEU A 103 -21.46 -12.01 -12.16
CA LEU A 103 -21.77 -11.40 -13.45
C LEU A 103 -20.65 -11.60 -14.48
N PHE A 104 -19.40 -11.50 -14.05
CA PHE A 104 -18.18 -11.61 -14.87
C PHE A 104 -17.52 -13.00 -14.78
N SER A 105 -18.31 -14.04 -14.50
CA SER A 105 -17.93 -15.39 -14.03
C SER A 105 -16.99 -16.22 -14.93
N PHE A 106 -16.41 -15.62 -15.96
CA PHE A 106 -15.53 -16.28 -16.93
C PHE A 106 -14.15 -15.62 -17.09
N ASP A 107 -13.88 -14.50 -16.43
CA ASP A 107 -12.57 -13.84 -16.54
C ASP A 107 -11.74 -13.94 -15.26
N LYS A 108 -10.74 -14.84 -15.28
CA LYS A 108 -9.76 -15.00 -14.20
C LYS A 108 -8.99 -13.72 -13.92
N LEU A 109 -8.85 -12.81 -14.89
CA LEU A 109 -8.19 -11.52 -14.69
C LEU A 109 -9.05 -10.59 -13.83
N ILE A 110 -10.38 -10.58 -14.03
CA ILE A 110 -11.31 -9.81 -13.20
C ILE A 110 -11.32 -10.37 -11.77
N GLU A 111 -11.30 -11.69 -11.62
CA GLU A 111 -11.17 -12.33 -10.30
C GLU A 111 -9.82 -11.97 -9.63
N PHE A 112 -8.73 -11.93 -10.39
CA PHE A 112 -7.42 -11.51 -9.89
C PHE A 112 -7.44 -10.07 -9.38
N ASP A 113 -7.96 -9.13 -10.18
CA ASP A 113 -8.05 -7.72 -9.81
C ASP A 113 -8.95 -7.53 -8.57
N TYR A 114 -10.05 -8.28 -8.47
CA TYR A 114 -10.89 -8.32 -7.28
C TYR A 114 -10.12 -8.77 -6.03
N LEU A 115 -9.47 -9.94 -6.09
CA LEU A 115 -8.77 -10.50 -4.94
C LEU A 115 -7.64 -9.58 -4.49
N LYS A 116 -6.92 -8.96 -5.44
CA LYS A 116 -5.90 -7.93 -5.16
C LYS A 116 -6.53 -6.73 -4.43
N ALA A 117 -7.65 -6.20 -4.94
CA ALA A 117 -8.34 -5.07 -4.32
C ALA A 117 -8.83 -5.39 -2.89
N MET A 118 -9.41 -6.57 -2.66
CA MET A 118 -9.87 -6.98 -1.33
C MET A 118 -8.70 -7.12 -0.35
N GLY A 119 -7.59 -7.71 -0.78
CA GLY A 119 -6.38 -7.77 0.02
C GLY A 119 -5.93 -6.38 0.48
N SER A 120 -5.93 -5.41 -0.43
CA SER A 120 -5.56 -4.01 -0.13
C SER A 120 -6.58 -3.30 0.77
N ILE A 121 -7.88 -3.52 0.59
CA ILE A 121 -8.92 -2.94 1.46
C ILE A 121 -8.77 -3.47 2.89
N TYR A 122 -8.68 -4.79 3.06
CA TYR A 122 -8.51 -5.39 4.38
C TYR A 122 -7.18 -4.98 5.04
N PHE A 123 -6.12 -4.78 4.25
CA PHE A 123 -4.87 -4.21 4.74
C PHE A 123 -5.05 -2.81 5.33
N LYS A 124 -5.69 -1.90 4.58
CA LYS A 124 -5.99 -0.53 5.03
C LYS A 124 -6.87 -0.53 6.29
N ASN A 125 -7.77 -1.50 6.39
CA ASN A 125 -8.67 -1.67 7.54
C ASN A 125 -7.99 -2.33 8.74
N LYS A 126 -6.67 -2.56 8.67
CA LYS A 126 -5.87 -3.23 9.69
C LYS A 126 -6.31 -4.67 9.99
N ASN A 127 -7.13 -5.27 9.13
CA ASN A 127 -7.47 -6.69 9.20
C ASN A 127 -6.48 -7.49 8.36
N PHE A 128 -5.26 -7.62 8.90
CA PHE A 128 -4.15 -8.22 8.19
C PHE A 128 -4.34 -9.72 7.91
N GLN A 129 -5.12 -10.44 8.74
CA GLN A 129 -5.42 -11.85 8.50
C GLN A 129 -6.27 -12.06 7.25
N LEU A 130 -7.35 -11.27 7.08
CA LEU A 130 -8.14 -11.31 5.85
C LEU A 130 -7.34 -10.78 4.66
N SER A 131 -6.52 -9.74 4.86
CA SER A 131 -5.63 -9.24 3.81
C SER A 131 -4.74 -10.34 3.24
N ILE A 132 -4.05 -11.11 4.11
CA ILE A 132 -3.24 -12.27 3.71
C ILE A 132 -4.10 -13.29 2.96
N HIS A 133 -5.27 -13.65 3.49
CA HIS A 133 -6.15 -14.62 2.85
C HIS A 133 -6.50 -14.25 1.39
N TYR A 134 -6.89 -13.00 1.14
CA TYR A 134 -7.22 -12.55 -0.21
C TYR A 134 -6.00 -12.45 -1.12
N PHE A 135 -4.86 -11.97 -0.62
CA PHE A 135 -3.63 -11.93 -1.41
C PHE A 135 -3.08 -13.32 -1.75
N GLU A 136 -3.16 -14.30 -0.84
CA GLU A 136 -2.76 -15.69 -1.12
C GLU A 136 -3.66 -16.34 -2.17
N ARG A 137 -4.98 -16.06 -2.14
CA ARG A 137 -5.89 -16.48 -3.21
C ARG A 137 -5.54 -15.83 -4.55
N CYS A 138 -5.20 -14.54 -4.53
CA CYS A 138 -4.76 -13.81 -5.72
C CYS A 138 -3.47 -14.42 -6.31
N LEU A 139 -2.51 -14.74 -5.46
CA LEU A 139 -1.27 -15.43 -5.82
C LEU A 139 -1.51 -16.84 -6.38
N ALA A 140 -2.43 -17.61 -5.79
CA ALA A 140 -2.80 -18.92 -6.33
C ALA A 140 -3.45 -18.81 -7.71
N LEU A 141 -4.26 -17.78 -7.93
CA LEU A 141 -4.90 -17.53 -9.21
C LEU A 141 -3.90 -17.09 -10.29
N SER A 142 -2.89 -16.29 -9.91
CA SER A 142 -1.84 -15.81 -10.82
C SER A 142 -1.12 -16.97 -11.52
N GLN A 143 -0.89 -18.08 -10.82
CA GLN A 143 -0.28 -19.30 -11.38
C GLN A 143 -1.10 -19.94 -12.50
N THR A 144 -2.39 -19.62 -12.61
CA THR A 144 -3.30 -20.15 -13.63
C THR A 144 -3.56 -19.18 -14.80
N ILE A 145 -3.03 -17.96 -14.70
CA ILE A 145 -3.18 -16.90 -15.71
C ILE A 145 -1.91 -16.90 -16.56
N VAL A 146 -2.05 -17.21 -17.85
CA VAL A 146 -0.91 -17.37 -18.79
C VAL A 146 -0.07 -16.08 -18.96
N HIS A 147 -0.59 -14.93 -18.53
CA HIS A 147 0.03 -13.61 -18.70
C HIS A 147 0.22 -12.87 -17.35
N SER A 148 0.34 -13.57 -16.22
CA SER A 148 0.69 -12.89 -14.97
C SER A 148 2.12 -12.37 -15.06
N GLU A 149 2.32 -11.06 -14.99
CA GLU A 149 3.65 -10.47 -15.02
C GLU A 149 4.39 -10.80 -13.71
N GLU A 150 5.69 -11.11 -13.79
CA GLU A 150 6.54 -11.35 -12.61
C GLU A 150 6.50 -10.15 -11.64
N LYS A 151 6.26 -8.95 -12.17
CA LYS A 151 6.07 -7.73 -11.39
C LYS A 151 4.84 -7.81 -10.48
N ASP A 152 3.70 -8.26 -11.00
CA ASP A 152 2.47 -8.42 -10.21
C ASP A 152 2.66 -9.45 -9.09
N ILE A 153 3.37 -10.55 -9.38
CA ILE A 153 3.68 -11.59 -8.40
C ILE A 153 4.61 -11.03 -7.30
N ALA A 154 5.63 -10.24 -7.67
CA ALA A 154 6.52 -9.61 -6.69
C ALA A 154 5.77 -8.60 -5.81
N GLU A 155 4.86 -7.81 -6.38
CA GLU A 155 4.00 -6.89 -5.61
C GLU A 155 3.06 -7.64 -4.65
N LEU A 156 2.51 -8.79 -5.05
CA LEU A 156 1.72 -9.64 -4.17
C LEU A 156 2.56 -10.19 -3.02
N TYR A 157 3.77 -10.67 -3.29
CA TYR A 157 4.68 -11.11 -2.23
C TYR A 157 5.01 -9.99 -1.24
N CYS A 158 5.28 -8.77 -1.72
CA CYS A 158 5.47 -7.60 -0.86
C CYS A 158 4.25 -7.32 0.02
N SER A 159 3.04 -7.39 -0.54
CA SER A 159 1.79 -7.10 0.18
C SER A 159 1.50 -8.14 1.27
N ILE A 160 1.77 -9.43 0.97
CA ILE A 160 1.67 -10.52 1.94
C ILE A 160 2.71 -10.34 3.06
N ALA A 161 3.98 -10.05 2.69
CA ALA A 161 5.06 -9.85 3.64
C ALA A 161 4.78 -8.68 4.60
N GLU A 162 4.26 -7.57 4.08
CA GLU A 162 3.88 -6.40 4.87
C GLU A 162 2.75 -6.74 5.84
N SER A 163 1.74 -7.48 5.39
CA SER A 163 0.64 -7.93 6.25
C SER A 163 1.15 -8.82 7.39
N HIS A 164 2.08 -9.74 7.10
CA HIS A 164 2.76 -10.53 8.13
C HIS A 164 3.57 -9.66 9.10
N TYR A 165 4.25 -8.62 8.60
CA TYR A 165 5.05 -7.73 9.43
C TYR A 165 4.17 -6.99 10.45
N ARG A 166 3.00 -6.52 10.00
CA ARG A 166 2.01 -5.87 10.88
C ARG A 166 1.44 -6.81 11.95
N LEU A 167 1.42 -8.11 11.68
CA LEU A 167 1.07 -9.17 12.64
C LEU A 167 2.27 -9.64 13.48
N ARG A 168 3.45 -9.03 13.34
CA ARG A 168 4.72 -9.44 13.99
C ARG A 168 5.16 -10.86 13.63
N ASN A 169 4.75 -11.36 12.47
CA ASN A 169 5.13 -12.66 11.94
C ASN A 169 6.45 -12.56 11.13
N TYR A 170 7.53 -12.16 11.80
CA TYR A 170 8.80 -11.78 11.15
C TYR A 170 9.41 -12.88 10.26
N ASN A 171 9.25 -14.16 10.62
CA ASN A 171 9.69 -15.28 9.78
C ASN A 171 9.00 -15.31 8.41
N GLN A 172 7.68 -15.08 8.38
CA GLN A 172 6.93 -15.05 7.13
C GLN A 172 7.22 -13.77 6.35
N THR A 173 7.39 -12.64 7.03
CA THR A 173 7.85 -11.40 6.41
C THR A 173 9.16 -11.60 5.67
N ILE A 174 10.15 -12.21 6.32
CA ILE A 174 11.47 -12.50 5.73
C ILE A 174 11.32 -13.41 4.50
N ASN A 175 10.58 -14.50 4.63
CA ASN A 175 10.36 -15.45 3.53
C ASN A 175 9.74 -14.76 2.30
N PHE A 176 8.66 -14.00 2.48
CA PHE A 176 7.95 -13.39 1.36
C PHE A 176 8.69 -12.20 0.74
N TYR A 177 9.40 -11.37 1.52
CA TYR A 177 10.22 -10.31 0.92
C TYR A 177 11.40 -10.87 0.12
N HIS A 178 12.04 -11.96 0.57
CA HIS A 178 13.05 -12.65 -0.24
C HIS A 178 12.46 -13.20 -1.55
N LYS A 179 11.26 -13.79 -1.51
CA LYS A 179 10.56 -14.21 -2.74
C LYS A 179 10.30 -13.03 -3.68
N ALA A 180 9.91 -11.87 -3.16
CA ALA A 180 9.69 -10.67 -3.98
C ALA A 180 11.00 -10.17 -4.63
N LEU A 181 12.09 -10.07 -3.85
CA LEU A 181 13.39 -9.62 -4.34
C LEU A 181 13.99 -10.59 -5.36
N ASN A 182 13.86 -11.90 -5.15
CA ASN A 182 14.40 -12.93 -6.06
C ASN A 182 13.79 -12.88 -7.47
N LEU A 183 12.59 -12.31 -7.64
CA LEU A 183 11.98 -12.13 -8.95
C LEU A 183 12.66 -11.02 -9.76
N ASN A 184 13.41 -10.10 -9.13
CA ASN A 184 14.10 -8.98 -9.80
C ASN A 184 13.22 -8.17 -10.76
N SER A 185 11.91 -8.14 -10.51
CA SER A 185 10.90 -7.52 -11.38
C SER A 185 10.30 -6.24 -10.78
N LEU A 186 10.69 -5.91 -9.53
CA LEU A 186 10.29 -4.67 -8.88
C LEU A 186 11.09 -3.49 -9.46
N PRO A 187 10.44 -2.33 -9.71
CA PRO A 187 11.17 -1.12 -10.05
C PRO A 187 12.07 -0.70 -8.89
N SER A 188 13.21 -0.07 -9.17
CA SER A 188 14.21 0.33 -8.15
C SER A 188 13.58 1.10 -6.98
N SER A 189 12.62 1.98 -7.27
CA SER A 189 11.89 2.76 -6.26
C SER A 189 11.06 1.93 -5.28
N LYS A 190 10.69 0.69 -5.64
CA LYS A 190 9.94 -0.23 -4.77
C LYS A 190 10.82 -1.26 -4.06
N VAL A 191 12.08 -1.42 -4.47
CA VAL A 191 13.02 -2.39 -3.87
C VAL A 191 13.45 -1.95 -2.46
N ILE A 192 13.46 -0.64 -2.20
CA ILE A 192 13.84 -0.06 -0.90
C ILE A 192 12.97 -0.57 0.26
N MET A 193 11.67 -0.78 0.01
CA MET A 193 10.72 -1.20 1.04
C MET A 193 10.98 -2.66 1.53
N PRO A 194 11.11 -3.67 0.66
CA PRO A 194 11.56 -5.01 1.05
C PRO A 194 12.86 -5.00 1.86
N HIS A 195 13.89 -4.25 1.45
CA HIS A 195 15.14 -4.17 2.19
C HIS A 195 14.94 -3.57 3.59
N SER A 196 14.16 -2.50 3.71
CA SER A 196 13.85 -1.90 5.02
C SER A 196 13.16 -2.90 5.95
N TYR A 197 12.09 -3.55 5.50
CA TYR A 197 11.38 -4.52 6.32
C TYR A 197 12.20 -5.76 6.64
N LEU A 198 13.06 -6.22 5.72
CA LEU A 198 13.99 -7.32 5.99
C LEU A 198 14.97 -6.92 7.09
N GLY A 199 15.60 -5.75 6.99
CA GLY A 199 16.53 -5.23 8.00
C GLY A 199 15.95 -5.26 9.41
N PHE A 200 14.78 -4.64 9.59
CA PHE A 200 14.11 -4.60 10.89
C PHE A 200 13.53 -5.94 11.33
N SER A 201 13.06 -6.79 10.40
CA SER A 201 12.59 -8.13 10.74
C SER A 201 13.71 -9.04 11.23
N TYR A 202 14.89 -8.95 10.61
CA TYR A 202 16.09 -9.66 11.08
C TYR A 202 16.52 -9.17 12.45
N LEU A 203 16.56 -7.85 12.69
CA LEU A 203 16.86 -7.29 14.02
C LEU A 203 15.88 -7.75 15.09
N THR A 204 14.58 -7.68 14.80
CA THR A 204 13.55 -8.04 15.78
C THR A 204 13.53 -9.55 16.06
N ARG A 205 13.89 -10.36 15.06
CA ARG A 205 14.00 -11.82 15.21
C ARG A 205 15.30 -12.24 15.90
N ALA A 206 16.38 -11.48 15.72
CA ALA A 206 17.65 -11.76 16.34
C ALA A 206 17.51 -11.60 17.86
N ASP A 207 17.82 -12.65 18.61
CA ASP A 207 18.01 -12.56 20.08
C ASP A 207 19.38 -11.94 20.43
N TRP A 208 19.80 -10.94 19.63
CA TRP A 208 21.14 -10.34 19.46
C TRP A 208 22.34 -11.32 19.41
N SER A 209 22.17 -12.59 19.75
CA SER A 209 23.14 -13.67 19.79
C SER A 209 23.28 -14.40 18.46
N ASN A 210 22.34 -14.19 17.52
CA ASN A 210 22.39 -14.77 16.20
C ASN A 210 23.17 -13.87 15.22
N VAL A 211 24.44 -14.19 15.04
CA VAL A 211 25.37 -13.44 14.17
C VAL A 211 24.90 -13.40 12.71
N ASP A 212 24.26 -14.45 12.21
CA ASP A 212 23.79 -14.51 10.82
C ASP A 212 22.62 -13.54 10.58
N ASP A 213 21.72 -13.43 11.56
CA ASP A 213 20.58 -12.51 11.49
C ASP A 213 21.05 -11.06 11.59
N ILE A 214 22.01 -10.77 12.47
CA ILE A 214 22.60 -9.42 12.59
C ILE A 214 23.33 -9.03 11.29
N SER A 215 24.08 -9.96 10.70
CA SER A 215 24.78 -9.70 9.44
C SER A 215 23.78 -9.45 8.30
N SER A 216 22.70 -10.23 8.26
CA SER A 216 21.61 -10.03 7.29
C SER A 216 20.90 -8.70 7.50
N ALA A 217 20.62 -8.32 8.74
CA ALA A 217 20.02 -7.02 9.07
C ALA A 217 20.91 -5.87 8.59
N LYS A 218 22.20 -5.89 8.93
CA LYS A 218 23.19 -4.89 8.52
C LYS A 218 23.21 -4.74 7.00
N TYR A 219 23.31 -5.86 6.28
CA TYR A 219 23.29 -5.88 4.83
C TYR A 219 22.04 -5.20 4.27
N HIS A 220 20.85 -5.60 4.71
CA HIS A 220 19.61 -5.05 4.17
C HIS A 220 19.44 -3.56 4.49
N LEU A 221 19.80 -3.11 5.69
CA LEU A 221 19.76 -1.69 6.07
C LEU A 221 20.75 -0.84 5.27
N GLN A 222 21.96 -1.36 4.98
CA GLN A 222 22.93 -0.68 4.11
C GLN A 222 22.44 -0.59 2.66
N GLN A 223 21.73 -1.60 2.16
CA GLN A 223 21.09 -1.52 0.85
C GLN A 223 20.02 -0.43 0.79
N VAL A 224 19.28 -0.19 1.88
CA VAL A 224 18.32 0.93 1.94
C VAL A 224 19.04 2.26 1.76
N LEU A 225 20.11 2.51 2.54
CA LEU A 225 20.89 3.75 2.42
C LEU A 225 21.49 3.93 1.02
N TYR A 226 21.98 2.85 0.41
CA TYR A 226 22.52 2.88 -0.96
C TYR A 226 21.45 3.29 -1.99
N ILE A 227 20.27 2.67 -1.94
CA ILE A 227 19.17 2.97 -2.87
C ILE A 227 18.65 4.39 -2.63
N ASP A 228 18.55 4.81 -1.37
CA ASP A 228 18.03 6.12 -1.03
C ASP A 228 18.96 7.26 -1.44
N LEU A 229 20.27 7.07 -1.33
CA LEU A 229 21.28 8.02 -1.80
C LEU A 229 21.13 8.35 -3.30
N GLU A 230 20.66 7.39 -4.10
CA GLU A 230 20.47 7.59 -5.54
C GLU A 230 19.10 8.19 -5.91
N ASN A 231 18.10 8.09 -5.03
CA ASN A 231 16.71 8.31 -5.40
C ASN A 231 15.89 9.23 -4.47
N GLU A 232 16.41 9.55 -3.27
CA GLU A 232 15.77 10.40 -2.26
C GLU A 232 14.30 10.00 -1.98
N ILE A 233 14.08 8.73 -1.63
CA ILE A 233 12.74 8.12 -1.53
C ILE A 233 12.20 8.20 -0.11
N LEU A 234 13.06 7.97 0.88
CA LEU A 234 12.73 7.98 2.30
C LEU A 234 12.78 9.41 2.84
N GLY A 235 11.90 9.69 3.79
CA GLY A 235 12.03 10.90 4.60
C GLY A 235 13.07 10.72 5.68
N ASP A 236 13.67 11.83 6.10
CA ASP A 236 14.75 11.93 7.08
C ASP A 236 14.53 11.07 8.34
N GLY A 237 13.30 11.01 8.87
CA GLY A 237 12.99 10.19 10.04
C GLY A 237 13.27 8.70 9.85
N LYS A 238 12.95 8.15 8.67
CA LYS A 238 13.26 6.74 8.39
C LYS A 238 14.75 6.51 8.19
N ILE A 239 15.46 7.49 7.64
CA ILE A 239 16.91 7.41 7.45
C ILE A 239 17.59 7.44 8.82
N ILE A 240 17.13 8.29 9.74
CA ILE A 240 17.58 8.35 11.14
C ILE A 240 17.39 7.00 11.84
N ASP A 241 16.20 6.38 11.73
CA ASP A 241 15.94 5.05 12.30
C ASP A 241 16.94 3.99 11.78
N ILE A 242 17.31 4.08 10.49
CA ILE A 242 18.27 3.16 9.87
C ILE A 242 19.69 3.42 10.36
N TYR A 243 20.11 4.69 10.45
CA TYR A 243 21.40 5.04 11.02
C TYR A 243 21.52 4.60 12.47
N GLN A 244 20.48 4.80 13.27
CA GLN A 244 20.43 4.30 14.64
C GLN A 244 20.60 2.79 14.70
N ALA A 245 19.81 2.05 13.91
CA ALA A 245 19.89 0.59 13.86
C ALA A 245 21.28 0.09 13.43
N LEU A 246 21.91 0.75 12.46
CA LEU A 246 23.28 0.43 12.04
C LEU A 246 24.30 0.78 13.12
N GLY A 247 24.15 1.90 13.82
CA GLY A 247 24.96 2.27 14.98
C GLY A 247 24.91 1.18 16.06
N ASP A 248 23.69 0.77 16.45
CA ASP A 248 23.45 -0.26 17.46
C ASP A 248 24.07 -1.61 17.05
N ILE A 249 23.96 -1.99 15.76
CA ILE A 249 24.60 -3.20 15.23
C ILE A 249 26.13 -3.12 15.36
N ASN A 250 26.75 -1.98 15.02
CA ASN A 250 28.21 -1.86 15.08
C ASN A 250 28.72 -1.81 16.52
N GLU A 251 27.98 -1.20 17.44
CA GLU A 251 28.28 -1.26 18.87
C GLU A 251 28.24 -2.70 19.38
N TYR A 252 27.21 -3.47 19.03
CA TYR A 252 27.10 -4.89 19.35
C TYR A 252 28.26 -5.72 18.75
N GLN A 253 28.70 -5.40 17.54
CA GLN A 253 29.84 -6.03 16.88
C GLN A 253 31.21 -5.56 17.44
N ASN A 254 31.22 -4.69 18.45
CA ASN A 254 32.41 -4.09 19.04
C ASN A 254 33.26 -3.32 18.01
N ASP A 255 32.58 -2.63 17.08
CA ASP A 255 33.15 -1.67 16.13
C ASP A 255 32.68 -0.25 16.48
N PRO A 256 33.28 0.37 17.52
CA PRO A 256 32.82 1.65 18.02
C PRO A 256 33.07 2.80 17.04
N ASN A 257 34.02 2.67 16.11
CA ASN A 257 34.29 3.69 15.11
C ASN A 257 33.16 3.78 14.09
N SER A 258 32.73 2.63 13.55
CA SER A 258 31.58 2.59 12.65
C SER A 258 30.28 2.99 13.35
N ALA A 259 30.11 2.62 14.63
CA ALA A 259 28.96 3.04 15.43
C ALA A 259 28.91 4.57 15.59
N LEU A 260 30.03 5.21 15.92
CA LEU A 260 30.17 6.66 15.99
C LEU A 260 29.81 7.34 14.68
N ASP A 261 30.26 6.79 13.55
CA ASP A 261 30.00 7.34 12.23
C ASP A 261 28.50 7.39 11.92
N TYR A 262 27.79 6.28 12.18
CA TYR A 262 26.34 6.21 11.97
C TYR A 262 25.54 7.09 12.94
N TYR A 263 25.88 7.10 14.24
CA TYR A 263 25.19 7.98 15.19
C TYR A 263 25.45 9.46 14.90
N THR A 264 26.62 9.82 14.37
CA THR A 264 26.92 11.19 13.96
C THR A 264 26.07 11.58 12.75
N GLN A 265 25.92 10.71 11.75
CA GLN A 265 25.04 10.96 10.60
C GLN A 265 23.57 11.11 11.02
N ALA A 266 23.09 10.29 11.97
CA ALA A 266 21.76 10.44 12.55
C ALA A 266 21.60 11.80 13.26
N LEU A 267 22.59 12.18 14.08
CA LEU A 267 22.58 13.44 14.81
C LEU A 267 22.54 14.65 13.88
N GLU A 268 23.38 14.67 12.84
CA GLU A 268 23.44 15.76 11.85
C GLU A 268 22.07 15.97 11.18
N LEU A 269 21.36 14.87 10.89
CA LEU A 269 20.04 14.91 10.28
C LEU A 269 18.94 15.35 11.27
N CYS A 270 19.03 14.95 12.54
CA CYS A 270 18.13 15.47 13.59
C CYS A 270 18.33 16.98 13.83
N GLU A 271 19.60 17.44 13.87
CA GLU A 271 19.92 18.85 14.09
C GLU A 271 19.49 19.72 12.91
N SER A 272 19.66 19.25 11.67
CA SER A 272 19.19 19.96 10.47
C SER A 272 17.67 20.12 10.45
N ASN A 273 16.94 19.13 11.00
CA ASN A 273 15.48 19.13 11.12
C ASN A 273 14.95 19.75 12.44
N GLN A 274 15.83 20.22 13.33
CA GLN A 274 15.48 20.78 14.64
C GLN A 274 14.74 19.81 15.57
N TRP A 275 15.01 18.50 15.47
CA TRP A 275 14.43 17.48 16.34
C TRP A 275 15.25 17.33 17.62
N THR A 276 14.97 18.21 18.58
CA THR A 276 15.82 18.38 19.77
C THR A 276 15.90 17.17 20.69
N ASP A 277 14.83 16.39 20.79
CA ASP A 277 14.79 15.22 21.68
C ASP A 277 15.67 14.09 21.10
N ASP A 278 15.51 13.78 19.82
CA ASP A 278 16.32 12.78 19.12
C ASP A 278 17.81 13.19 19.08
N SER A 279 18.10 14.48 18.87
CA SER A 279 19.47 14.99 18.92
C SER A 279 20.15 14.76 20.27
N ASN A 280 19.42 14.85 21.39
CA ASN A 280 19.99 14.62 22.71
C ASN A 280 20.33 13.14 22.92
N GLU A 281 19.47 12.23 22.45
CA GLU A 281 19.72 10.78 22.53
C GLU A 281 21.02 10.40 21.80
N PHE A 282 21.21 10.88 20.56
CA PHE A 282 22.43 10.59 19.81
C PHE A 282 23.68 11.23 20.44
N LYS A 283 23.56 12.42 21.04
CA LYS A 283 24.68 13.04 21.79
C LYS A 283 25.12 12.18 22.96
N GLU A 284 24.18 11.63 23.72
CA GLU A 284 24.48 10.73 24.84
C GLU A 284 25.15 9.44 24.37
N LYS A 285 24.63 8.79 23.32
CA LYS A 285 25.24 7.60 22.71
C LYS A 285 26.68 7.87 22.23
N ILE A 286 26.89 8.95 21.50
CA ILE A 286 28.21 9.36 21.00
C ILE A 286 29.19 9.62 22.16
N GLN A 287 28.73 10.28 23.22
CA GLN A 287 29.56 10.57 24.39
C GLN A 287 29.96 9.27 25.12
N ALA A 288 29.02 8.36 25.33
CA ALA A 288 29.27 7.06 25.98
C ALA A 288 30.34 6.24 25.25
N ILE A 289 30.25 6.17 23.92
CA ILE A 289 31.24 5.44 23.11
C ILE A 289 32.62 6.10 23.19
N LYS A 290 32.69 7.44 23.09
CA LYS A 290 33.95 8.18 23.22
C LYS A 290 34.63 7.94 24.58
N SER A 291 33.86 7.94 25.68
CA SER A 291 34.42 7.61 26.99
C SER A 291 35.00 6.19 27.04
N HIS A 292 34.27 5.19 26.53
CA HIS A 292 34.74 3.81 26.51
C HIS A 292 36.02 3.62 25.68
N ILE A 293 36.15 4.30 24.53
CA ILE A 293 37.39 4.29 23.74
C ILE A 293 38.55 4.83 24.57
N THR A 294 38.39 6.02 25.18
CA THR A 294 39.46 6.66 25.96
C THR A 294 39.91 5.84 27.17
N GLU A 295 38.99 5.19 27.88
CA GLU A 295 39.30 4.29 28.98
C GLU A 295 40.08 3.06 28.50
N SER A 296 39.68 2.48 27.36
CA SER A 296 40.34 1.31 26.79
C SER A 296 41.78 1.59 26.33
N GLU A 297 42.05 2.82 25.89
CA GLU A 297 43.39 3.28 25.50
C GLU A 297 44.28 3.53 26.72
N GLN A 298 43.73 4.12 27.79
CA GLN A 298 44.43 4.35 29.05
C GLN A 298 44.78 3.06 29.79
N CYS A 299 43.96 2.00 29.70
CA CYS A 299 44.30 0.69 30.28
C CYS A 299 45.39 -0.08 29.51
N LYS A 300 45.76 0.36 28.31
CA LYS A 300 46.81 -0.28 27.49
C LYS A 300 48.19 0.35 27.66
N THR A 301 48.29 1.49 28.36
CA THR A 301 49.54 2.21 28.68
C THR A 301 50.01 1.93 30.11
#